data_AF-A0A8T1KNB2-F1
#
_entry.id   AF-A0A8T1KNB2-F1
#
_cell.length_a   1.000
_cell.length_b   1.000
_cell.length_c   1.000
_cell.angle_alpha   90.00
_cell.angle_beta   90.00
_cell.angle_gamma   90.00
#
_symmetry.space_group_name_H-M   'P 1'
#
loop_
_entity.id
_entity.type
_entity.pdbx_description
1 polymer ?
#
loop_
_entity_poly.entity_id
_entity_poly.type
_entity_poly.pdbx_seq_one_letter_code
_entity_poly.pdbx_strand_id
1 'polypeptide(L)'
;MVGASKVETEALEVENDEESTKGTASTNCYDRLFTDEELDMLERGGDQVVKDEAEEYEKELEERLSPLDDKEVMLRVQRNAEKQEKPTLAEMGAVLGISEEVLERTRDVSSGALGTPEYWLNWYADILETSTEAKRATRNFR
;
A
#
# COMPACT_ATOMS: atom_id res chain seq x y z
N MET A 1 13.16 -47.14 52.35
CA MET A 1 12.15 -48.13 52.78
C MET A 1 10.90 -47.84 51.96
N VAL A 2 10.41 -48.85 51.26
CA VAL A 2 9.33 -48.81 50.27
C VAL A 2 8.01 -48.42 50.94
N GLY A 3 7.21 -47.62 50.25
CA GLY A 3 5.83 -47.33 50.62
C GLY A 3 5.02 -46.95 49.39
N ALA A 4 4.75 -47.92 48.52
CA ALA A 4 3.70 -47.80 47.52
C ALA A 4 2.35 -47.83 48.22
N SER A 5 1.49 -46.85 47.96
CA SER A 5 0.06 -46.94 48.26
C SER A 5 -0.70 -46.79 46.95
N LYS A 6 -1.26 -47.91 46.51
CA LYS A 6 -2.25 -48.04 45.46
C LYS A 6 -3.59 -48.07 46.17
N VAL A 7 -4.50 -47.16 45.83
CA VAL A 7 -5.92 -47.32 46.13
C VAL A 7 -6.70 -47.05 44.86
N GLU A 8 -7.63 -47.96 44.65
CA GLU A 8 -8.49 -48.18 43.52
C GLU A 8 -9.49 -47.04 43.28
N THR A 9 -10.01 -47.11 42.06
CA THR A 9 -11.04 -46.31 41.41
C THR A 9 -12.34 -46.19 42.18
N GLU A 10 -12.97 -45.01 42.11
CA GLU A 10 -14.43 -44.92 42.02
C GLU A 10 -14.78 -43.74 41.12
N ALA A 11 -15.32 -44.06 39.93
CA ALA A 11 -15.87 -43.11 39.00
C ALA A 11 -17.20 -42.61 39.57
N LEU A 12 -17.31 -41.31 39.76
CA LEU A 12 -18.60 -40.65 39.96
C LEU A 12 -18.81 -39.75 38.74
N GLU A 13 -19.54 -40.32 37.79
CA GLU A 13 -20.15 -39.61 36.68
C GLU A 13 -21.01 -38.49 37.27
N VAL A 14 -20.58 -37.25 37.11
CA VAL A 14 -21.46 -36.10 37.26
C VAL A 14 -21.96 -35.79 35.87
N GLU A 15 -23.23 -36.13 35.66
CA GLU A 15 -23.98 -35.83 34.46
C GLU A 15 -23.82 -34.35 34.10
N ASN A 16 -23.49 -34.10 32.83
CA ASN A 16 -23.59 -32.79 32.23
C ASN A 16 -25.07 -32.53 31.99
N ASP A 17 -25.77 -32.06 33.02
CA ASP A 17 -27.03 -31.37 32.81
C ASP A 17 -26.71 -29.98 32.30
N GLU A 18 -26.94 -29.79 31.01
CA GLU A 18 -26.96 -28.51 30.33
C GLU A 18 -27.96 -27.58 31.04
N GLU A 19 -27.46 -26.83 32.01
CA GLU A 19 -28.20 -25.73 32.61
C GLU A 19 -28.30 -24.60 31.58
N SER A 20 -29.38 -24.72 30.80
CA SER A 20 -29.99 -23.72 29.94
C SER A 20 -29.70 -22.30 30.44
N THR A 21 -28.73 -21.65 29.80
CA THR A 21 -28.48 -20.22 29.96
C THR A 21 -29.56 -19.45 29.20
N LYS A 22 -30.77 -19.45 29.77
CA LYS A 22 -31.87 -18.58 29.36
C LYS A 22 -31.43 -17.13 29.57
N GLY A 23 -30.87 -16.54 28.51
CA GLY A 23 -30.50 -15.14 28.44
C GLY A 23 -31.66 -14.27 28.91
N THR A 24 -31.43 -13.53 29.98
CA THR A 24 -32.37 -12.60 30.60
C THR A 24 -32.80 -11.52 29.60
N ALA A 25 -34.10 -11.22 29.54
CA ALA A 25 -34.66 -10.11 28.77
C ALA A 25 -33.97 -8.79 29.16
N SER A 26 -33.11 -8.30 28.27
CA SER A 26 -32.36 -7.06 28.46
C SER A 26 -33.26 -5.89 28.10
N THR A 27 -33.49 -4.94 29.01
CA THR A 27 -34.30 -3.74 28.76
C THR A 27 -33.47 -2.62 28.13
N ASN A 28 -32.47 -2.96 27.33
CA ASN A 28 -31.54 -2.02 26.73
C ASN A 28 -31.86 -1.93 25.24
N CYS A 29 -31.98 -0.72 24.68
CA CYS A 29 -32.45 -0.47 23.30
C CYS A 29 -31.56 -1.04 22.18
N TYR A 30 -30.51 -1.77 22.55
CA TYR A 30 -29.83 -2.74 21.72
C TYR A 30 -30.37 -4.14 22.06
N ASP A 31 -31.69 -4.30 21.95
CA ASP A 31 -32.32 -5.61 21.96
C ASP A 31 -31.68 -6.41 20.83
N ARG A 32 -31.16 -7.57 21.20
CA ARG A 32 -30.44 -8.53 20.37
C ARG A 32 -30.77 -8.37 18.87
N LEU A 33 -29.82 -7.80 18.13
CA LEU A 33 -30.01 -7.43 16.72
C LEU A 33 -30.18 -8.63 15.78
N PHE A 34 -29.78 -9.81 16.22
CA PHE A 34 -29.81 -11.06 15.46
C PHE A 34 -30.35 -12.21 16.30
N THR A 35 -31.29 -12.96 15.75
CA THR A 35 -31.75 -14.24 16.31
C THR A 35 -30.60 -15.25 16.39
N ASP A 36 -30.73 -16.29 17.23
CA ASP A 36 -29.71 -17.37 17.34
C ASP A 36 -29.42 -17.98 15.96
N GLU A 37 -30.45 -18.14 15.13
CA GLU A 37 -30.33 -18.71 13.79
C GLU A 37 -29.64 -17.76 12.79
N GLU A 38 -29.87 -16.45 12.88
CA GLU A 38 -29.13 -15.46 12.07
C GLU A 38 -27.64 -15.39 12.44
N LEU A 39 -27.32 -15.55 13.73
CA LEU A 39 -25.95 -15.66 14.20
C LEU A 39 -25.28 -16.94 13.72
N ASP A 40 -25.97 -18.07 13.79
CA ASP A 40 -25.47 -19.37 13.32
C ASP A 40 -25.24 -19.36 11.80
N MET A 41 -26.11 -18.69 11.03
CA MET A 41 -25.89 -18.47 9.59
C MET A 41 -24.63 -17.62 9.31
N LEU A 42 -24.35 -16.62 10.14
CA LEU A 42 -23.19 -15.75 9.99
C LEU A 42 -21.89 -16.44 10.42
N GLU A 43 -21.93 -17.22 11.51
CA GLU A 43 -20.83 -18.04 12.02
C GLU A 43 -20.49 -19.21 11.10
N ARG A 44 -21.51 -19.84 10.53
CA ARG A 44 -21.38 -20.87 9.50
C ARG A 44 -20.87 -20.31 8.17
N GLY A 45 -20.64 -18.99 8.10
CA GLY A 45 -20.16 -18.29 6.92
C GLY A 45 -21.08 -18.57 5.75
N GLY A 46 -22.40 -18.51 5.97
CA GLY A 46 -23.38 -18.69 4.91
C GLY A 46 -22.98 -17.81 3.76
N ASP A 47 -22.55 -18.45 2.67
CA ASP A 47 -22.07 -17.78 1.48
C ASP A 47 -23.18 -16.82 1.07
N GLN A 48 -23.04 -15.55 1.45
CA GLN A 48 -23.40 -14.52 0.51
C GLN A 48 -22.52 -14.89 -0.67
N VAL A 49 -23.12 -15.62 -1.61
CA VAL A 49 -22.54 -15.91 -2.90
C VAL A 49 -22.37 -14.54 -3.53
N VAL A 50 -21.31 -13.85 -3.12
CA VAL A 50 -20.59 -12.93 -3.95
C VAL A 50 -20.22 -13.84 -5.09
N LYS A 51 -21.07 -13.81 -6.11
CA LYS A 51 -20.73 -14.44 -7.38
C LYS A 51 -19.39 -13.83 -7.70
N ASP A 52 -18.35 -14.65 -7.82
CA ASP A 52 -17.11 -14.21 -8.43
C ASP A 52 -17.52 -13.65 -9.79
N GLU A 53 -17.61 -12.32 -9.90
CA GLU A 53 -17.87 -11.65 -11.16
C GLU A 53 -16.66 -11.97 -12.02
N ALA A 54 -16.88 -12.86 -13.00
CA ALA A 54 -15.83 -13.41 -13.81
C ALA A 54 -15.19 -12.29 -14.64
N GLU A 55 -13.91 -12.00 -14.37
CA GLU A 55 -12.94 -11.46 -15.32
C GLU A 55 -13.27 -10.10 -15.99
N GLU A 56 -14.36 -9.42 -15.60
CA GLU A 56 -14.74 -8.12 -16.19
C GLU A 56 -13.69 -7.04 -15.89
N TYR A 57 -13.02 -7.11 -14.74
CA TYR A 57 -12.00 -6.14 -14.36
C TYR A 57 -10.76 -6.17 -15.27
N GLU A 58 -10.35 -7.34 -15.74
CA GLU A 58 -9.23 -7.49 -16.67
C GLU A 58 -9.62 -7.00 -18.07
N LYS A 59 -10.84 -7.32 -18.49
CA LYS A 59 -11.42 -6.87 -19.76
C LYS A 59 -11.61 -5.35 -19.83
N GLU A 60 -12.05 -4.72 -18.73
CA GLU A 60 -12.16 -3.27 -18.62
C GLU A 60 -10.78 -2.58 -18.68
N LEU A 61 -9.74 -3.22 -18.13
CA LEU A 61 -8.37 -2.73 -18.23
C LEU A 61 -7.86 -2.76 -19.67
N GLU A 62 -8.13 -3.84 -20.40
CA GLU A 62 -7.79 -3.95 -21.83
C GLU A 62 -8.56 -2.94 -22.69
N GLU A 63 -9.85 -2.74 -22.43
CA GLU A 63 -10.68 -1.76 -23.15
C GLU A 63 -10.23 -0.31 -22.89
N ARG A 64 -9.73 -0.03 -21.69
CA ARG A 64 -9.13 1.27 -21.33
C ARG A 64 -7.72 1.43 -21.89
N LEU A 65 -7.01 0.34 -22.16
CA LEU A 65 -5.66 0.36 -22.72
C LEU A 65 -5.73 0.66 -24.21
N SER A 66 -5.95 1.93 -24.55
CA SER A 66 -5.71 2.40 -25.91
C SER A 66 -4.24 2.13 -26.25
N PRO A 67 -3.93 1.32 -27.28
CA PRO A 67 -2.56 1.08 -27.69
C PRO A 67 -1.92 2.42 -28.05
N LEU A 68 -0.99 2.88 -27.22
CA LEU A 68 -0.22 4.06 -27.51
C LEU A 68 0.72 3.68 -28.64
N ASP A 69 0.55 4.26 -29.83
CA ASP A 69 1.50 4.02 -30.91
C ASP A 69 2.83 4.66 -30.53
N ASP A 70 3.79 3.82 -30.13
CA ASP A 70 5.13 4.24 -29.72
C ASP A 70 5.79 5.15 -30.78
N LYS A 71 5.46 4.95 -32.07
CA LYS A 71 5.95 5.80 -33.15
C LYS A 71 5.37 7.20 -33.09
N GLU A 72 4.05 7.33 -32.86
CA GLU A 72 3.39 8.63 -32.67
C GLU A 72 3.92 9.32 -31.40
N VAL A 73 4.19 8.58 -30.32
CA VAL A 73 4.82 9.12 -29.11
C VAL A 73 6.21 9.66 -29.42
N MET A 74 7.05 8.88 -30.11
CA MET A 74 8.39 9.33 -30.49
C MET A 74 8.36 10.55 -31.41
N LEU A 75 7.42 10.60 -32.37
CA LEU A 75 7.24 11.77 -33.23
C LEU A 75 6.80 13.01 -32.44
N ARG A 76 5.96 12.84 -31.41
CA ARG A 76 5.58 13.93 -30.50
C ARG A 76 6.76 14.39 -29.66
N VAL A 77 7.55 13.47 -29.12
CA VAL A 77 8.77 13.79 -28.38
C VAL A 77 9.75 14.56 -29.27
N GLN A 78 9.96 14.10 -30.51
CA GLN A 78 10.82 14.77 -31.46
C GLN A 78 10.30 16.17 -31.81
N ARG A 79 9.02 16.30 -32.15
CA ARG A 79 8.40 17.61 -32.45
C ARG A 79 8.45 18.55 -31.24
N ASN A 80 8.29 18.02 -30.03
CA ASN A 80 8.42 18.81 -28.81
C ASN A 80 9.87 19.25 -28.63
N ALA A 81 10.84 18.35 -28.78
CA ALA A 81 12.26 18.68 -28.69
C ALA A 81 12.69 19.72 -29.75
N GLU A 82 12.17 19.64 -30.98
CA GLU A 82 12.41 20.61 -32.05
C GLU A 82 11.77 21.99 -31.75
N LYS A 83 10.64 22.00 -31.06
CA LYS A 83 9.93 23.23 -30.66
C LYS A 83 10.42 23.83 -29.35
N GLN A 84 11.07 23.03 -28.51
CA GLN A 84 11.63 23.48 -27.24
C GLN A 84 12.99 24.14 -27.51
N GLU A 85 12.95 25.44 -27.78
CA GLU A 85 14.13 26.26 -27.58
C GLU A 85 14.46 26.28 -26.08
N LYS A 86 15.75 26.18 -25.74
CA LYS A 86 16.16 26.30 -24.34
C LYS A 86 15.71 27.67 -23.84
N PRO A 87 14.96 27.76 -22.73
CA PRO A 87 14.49 29.04 -22.25
C PRO A 87 15.68 29.94 -21.96
N THR A 88 15.53 31.21 -22.32
CA THR A 88 16.52 32.23 -22.02
C THR A 88 16.63 32.44 -20.51
N LEU A 89 17.77 32.96 -20.04
CA LEU A 89 17.95 33.28 -18.61
C LEU A 89 16.91 34.29 -18.11
N ALA A 90 16.50 35.22 -18.96
CA ALA A 90 15.44 36.18 -18.67
C ALA A 90 14.08 35.50 -18.44
N GLU A 91 13.70 34.56 -19.33
CA GLU A 91 12.45 33.80 -19.19
C GLU A 91 12.47 32.92 -17.93
N MET A 92 13.59 32.24 -17.67
CA MET A 92 13.77 31.47 -16.44
C MET A 92 13.69 32.36 -15.20
N GLY A 93 14.30 33.55 -15.24
CA GLY A 93 14.26 34.52 -14.15
C GLY A 93 12.85 35.03 -13.88
N ALA A 94 12.08 35.33 -14.93
CA ALA A 94 10.69 35.75 -14.81
C ALA A 94 9.79 34.66 -14.20
N VAL A 95 9.98 33.40 -14.60
CA VAL A 95 9.20 32.25 -14.09
C VAL A 95 9.56 31.93 -12.63
N LEU A 96 10.85 31.95 -12.30
CA LEU A 96 11.34 31.57 -10.96
C LEU A 96 11.32 32.73 -9.96
N GLY A 97 11.14 33.97 -10.43
CA GLY A 97 11.28 35.17 -9.60
C GLY A 97 12.73 35.41 -9.13
N ILE A 98 13.71 34.95 -9.92
CA ILE A 98 15.14 35.04 -9.61
C ILE A 98 15.81 35.96 -10.63
N SER A 99 16.71 36.84 -10.19
CA SER A 99 17.47 37.71 -11.10
C SER A 99 18.40 36.91 -12.00
N GLU A 100 18.59 37.38 -13.24
CA GLU A 100 19.52 36.77 -14.22
C GLU A 100 20.95 36.62 -13.65
N GLU A 101 21.45 37.59 -12.89
CA GLU A 101 22.78 37.52 -12.25
C GLU A 101 22.93 36.31 -11.32
N VAL A 102 21.90 36.04 -10.50
CA VAL A 102 21.89 34.89 -9.58
C VAL A 102 21.80 33.58 -10.37
N LEU A 103 21.00 33.54 -11.44
CA LEU A 103 20.91 32.37 -12.31
C LEU A 103 22.23 32.09 -13.02
N GLU A 104 22.92 33.11 -13.55
CA GLU A 104 24.25 32.96 -14.15
C GLU A 104 25.28 32.49 -13.12
N ARG A 105 25.28 33.07 -11.92
CA ARG A 105 26.18 32.66 -10.84
C ARG A 105 25.99 31.20 -10.45
N THR A 106 24.75 30.71 -10.41
CA THR A 106 24.44 29.32 -10.04
C THR A 106 24.55 28.34 -11.21
N ARG A 107 24.43 28.82 -12.46
CA ARG A 107 24.65 28.01 -13.67
C ARG A 107 26.00 27.31 -13.62
N ASP A 108 27.04 28.03 -13.18
CA ASP A 108 28.39 27.49 -13.10
C ASP A 108 28.57 26.49 -11.94
N VAL A 109 27.77 26.62 -10.87
CA VAL A 109 27.75 25.66 -9.73
C VAL A 109 27.08 24.35 -10.14
N SER A 110 26.09 24.42 -11.04
CA SER A 110 25.44 23.26 -11.63
C SER A 110 26.27 22.63 -12.76
N SER A 111 27.24 23.33 -13.34
CA SER A 111 28.14 22.75 -14.34
C SER A 111 29.33 22.07 -13.67
N GLY A 112 29.22 20.76 -13.48
CA GLY A 112 30.25 19.93 -12.85
C GLY A 112 29.67 18.56 -12.51
N ALA A 113 30.34 17.82 -11.62
CA ALA A 113 29.82 16.53 -11.16
C ALA A 113 28.39 16.66 -10.60
N LEU A 114 28.09 17.73 -9.86
CA LEU A 114 26.77 17.99 -9.26
C LEU A 114 25.64 18.16 -10.28
N GLY A 115 25.96 18.44 -11.55
CA GLY A 115 24.97 18.60 -12.61
C GLY A 115 24.62 17.31 -13.35
N THR A 116 25.39 16.22 -13.14
CA THR A 116 25.14 14.97 -13.85
C THR A 116 24.15 14.10 -13.08
N PRO A 117 23.22 13.42 -13.77
CA PRO A 117 22.34 12.43 -13.12
C PRO A 117 23.13 11.34 -12.38
N GLU A 118 24.28 10.95 -12.92
CA GLU A 118 25.17 9.95 -12.33
C GLU A 118 25.67 10.34 -10.93
N TYR A 119 25.98 11.62 -10.69
CA TYR A 119 26.38 12.08 -9.37
C TYR A 119 25.28 11.88 -8.33
N TRP A 120 24.04 12.28 -8.67
CA TRP A 120 22.90 12.15 -7.76
C TRP A 120 22.55 10.68 -7.51
N LEU A 121 22.67 9.82 -8.52
CA LEU A 121 22.47 8.38 -8.36
C LEU A 121 23.53 7.76 -7.43
N ASN A 122 24.80 8.12 -7.61
CA ASN A 122 25.89 7.63 -6.77
C ASN A 122 25.78 8.15 -5.34
N TRP A 123 25.46 9.44 -5.16
CA TRP A 123 25.21 10.03 -3.85
C TRP A 123 24.03 9.35 -3.15
N TYR A 124 22.94 9.09 -3.87
CA TYR A 124 21.79 8.38 -3.31
C TYR A 124 22.14 6.95 -2.89
N ALA A 125 22.90 6.22 -3.70
CA ALA A 125 23.39 4.89 -3.36
C ALA A 125 24.28 4.91 -2.10
N ASP A 126 25.20 5.87 -2.01
CA ASP A 126 26.08 6.06 -0.85
C ASP A 126 25.29 6.41 0.43
N ILE A 127 24.29 7.30 0.33
CA ILE A 127 23.39 7.63 1.44
C ILE A 127 22.55 6.42 1.85
N LEU A 128 22.07 5.63 0.88
CA LEU A 128 21.39 4.38 1.18
C LEU A 128 22.32 3.41 1.87
N GLU A 129 23.61 3.35 1.56
CA GLU A 129 24.54 2.43 2.22
C GLU A 129 24.88 2.87 3.65
N THR A 130 25.10 4.16 3.85
CA THR A 130 25.59 4.75 5.10
C THR A 130 24.49 5.06 6.11
N SER A 131 23.28 5.42 5.67
CA SER A 131 22.19 5.82 6.55
C SER A 131 21.17 4.71 6.76
N THR A 132 21.12 4.18 7.98
CA THR A 132 20.09 3.20 8.36
C THR A 132 18.66 3.75 8.26
N GLU A 133 18.49 5.05 8.46
CA GLU A 133 17.20 5.72 8.33
C GLU A 133 16.77 5.82 6.87
N ALA A 134 17.71 6.15 5.97
CA ALA A 134 17.45 6.15 4.53
C ALA A 134 17.05 4.75 4.04
N LYS A 135 17.74 3.68 4.48
CA LYS A 135 17.35 2.29 4.16
C LYS A 135 15.94 1.95 4.62
N ARG A 136 15.52 2.41 5.81
CA ARG A 136 14.17 2.17 6.33
C ARG A 136 13.11 2.92 5.54
N ALA A 137 13.36 4.20 5.28
CA ALA A 137 12.45 5.05 4.52
C ALA A 137 12.23 4.50 3.11
N THR A 138 13.26 3.93 2.48
CA THR A 138 13.18 3.46 1.09
C THR A 138 12.75 2.00 0.92
N ARG A 139 12.51 1.28 2.03
CA ARG A 139 12.20 -0.16 2.03
C ARG A 139 10.98 -0.56 1.19
N ASN A 140 10.00 0.33 1.06
CA ASN A 140 8.70 0.02 0.47
C ASN A 140 8.55 0.50 -0.99
N PHE A 141 9.59 1.10 -1.61
CA PHE A 141 9.51 1.63 -2.98
C PHE A 141 10.07 0.65 -4.03
N ARG A 142 9.87 -0.66 -3.82
CA ARG A 142 10.43 -1.70 -4.68
C ARG A 142 9.39 -2.33 -5.60
#